data_AF-A0A8T6TL69-F1
#
_entry.id   AF-A0A8T6TL69-F1
#
_cell.length_a   1.000
_cell.length_b   1.000
_cell.length_c   1.000
_cell.angle_alpha   90.00
_cell.angle_beta   90.00
_cell.angle_gamma   90.00
#
_symmetry.space_group_name_H-M   'P 1'
#
loop_
_entity.id
_entity.type
_entity.pdbx_description
1 polymer ?
#
loop_
_entity_poly.entity_id
_entity_poly.type
_entity_poly.pdbx_seq_one_letter_code
_entity_poly.pdbx_strand_id
1 'polypeptide(L)' 'MARGPRYHVPFRRRREGKTDFRKRLRHLRSGMPRLVVRRTLTKTIVQVAEYSPEGDRVLAQASSPELT' A
#
# COMPACT_ATOMS: atom_id res chain seq x y z
N MET A 1 12.60 -5.82 16.69
CA MET A 1 13.70 -4.89 17.02
C MET A 1 14.99 -5.42 16.40
N ALA A 2 15.99 -4.57 16.18
CA ALA A 2 17.30 -5.03 15.71
C ALA A 2 17.94 -5.90 16.80
N ARG A 3 18.51 -7.05 16.42
CA ARG A 3 19.11 -8.02 17.36
C ARG A 3 20.64 -7.98 17.37
N GLY A 4 21.26 -7.09 16.58
CA GLY A 4 22.72 -6.95 16.48
C GLY A 4 23.14 -6.25 15.17
N PRO A 5 24.45 -6.00 14.99
CA PRO A 5 24.97 -5.23 13.85
C PRO A 5 24.75 -5.92 12.49
N ARG A 6 24.64 -7.25 12.45
CA ARG A 6 24.36 -8.02 11.22
C ARG A 6 22.88 -8.19 10.90
N TYR A 7 21.98 -7.70 11.77
CA TYR A 7 20.55 -7.95 11.61
C TYR A 7 19.94 -7.02 10.55
N HIS A 8 19.48 -7.59 9.44
CA HIS A 8 18.79 -6.81 8.40
C HIS A 8 17.37 -6.46 8.84
N VAL A 9 17.16 -5.19 9.21
CA VAL A 9 15.86 -4.70 9.66
C VAL A 9 14.88 -4.63 8.48
N PRO A 10 13.70 -5.26 8.56
CA PRO A 10 12.70 -5.15 7.49
C PRO A 10 12.18 -3.72 7.36
N PHE A 11 11.77 -3.34 6.14
CA PHE A 11 11.14 -2.04 5.87
C PHE A 11 9.98 -1.73 6.83
N ARG A 12 9.80 -0.46 7.16
CA ARG A 12 8.75 0.01 8.11
C ARG A 12 7.38 -0.61 7.84
N ARG A 13 6.87 -0.52 6.60
CA ARG A 13 5.54 -1.05 6.23
C ARG A 13 5.42 -2.57 6.30
N ARG A 14 6.54 -3.31 6.19
CA ARG A 14 6.57 -4.76 6.39
C ARG A 14 6.51 -5.12 7.87
N ARG A 15 7.19 -4.35 8.73
CA ARG A 15 7.09 -4.49 10.19
C ARG A 15 5.68 -4.18 10.70
N GLU A 16 5.02 -3.17 10.13
CA GLU A 16 3.63 -2.82 10.45
C GLU A 16 2.58 -3.77 9.82
N GLY A 17 2.99 -4.73 8.98
CA GLY A 17 2.06 -5.64 8.31
C GLY A 17 1.14 -4.99 7.25
N LYS A 18 1.33 -3.71 6.93
CA LYS A 18 0.43 -2.94 6.05
C LYS A 18 0.62 -3.21 4.55
N THR A 19 1.74 -3.82 4.16
CA THR A 19 2.09 -3.98 2.74
C THR A 19 2.83 -5.28 2.48
N ASP A 20 2.27 -6.06 1.55
CA ASP A 20 2.97 -7.17 0.92
C ASP A 20 3.78 -6.66 -0.28
N PHE A 21 5.10 -6.58 -0.11
CA PHE A 21 6.02 -6.12 -1.14
C PHE A 21 6.11 -7.08 -2.35
N ARG A 22 5.85 -8.39 -2.17
CA ARG A 22 5.87 -9.35 -3.30
C ARG A 22 4.69 -9.10 -4.22
N LYS A 23 3.49 -8.92 -3.66
CA LYS A 23 2.29 -8.54 -4.41
C LYS A 23 2.45 -7.16 -5.06
N ARG A 24 2.91 -6.17 -4.29
CA ARG A 24 3.16 -4.82 -4.79
C ARG A 24 4.07 -4.81 -6.02
N LEU A 25 5.18 -5.54 -5.98
CA LEU A 25 6.12 -5.60 -7.10
C LEU A 25 5.46 -6.13 -8.39
N ARG A 26 4.61 -7.17 -8.29
CA ARG A 26 3.88 -7.70 -9.46
C ARG A 26 2.94 -6.67 -10.08
N HIS A 27 2.25 -5.89 -9.26
CA HIS A 27 1.37 -4.82 -9.76
C HIS A 27 2.15 -3.63 -10.33
N LEU A 28 3.33 -3.32 -9.81
CA LEU A 28 4.16 -2.24 -10.36
C LEU A 28 4.77 -2.62 -11.72
N ARG A 29 5.09 -3.91 -11.91
CA ARG A 29 5.65 -4.42 -13.17
C ARG A 29 4.73 -4.23 -14.37
N SER A 30 3.41 -4.10 -14.17
CA SER A 30 2.48 -3.86 -15.26
C SER A 30 2.45 -2.40 -15.75
N GLY A 31 3.13 -1.47 -15.06
CA GLY A 31 3.17 -0.04 -15.42
C GLY A 31 1.84 0.73 -15.27
N MET A 32 0.74 0.03 -15.01
CA MET A 32 -0.58 0.61 -14.83
C MET A 32 -0.80 1.15 -13.40
N PRO A 33 -1.64 2.19 -13.24
CA PRO A 33 -2.13 2.61 -11.93
C PRO A 33 -2.76 1.43 -11.18
N ARG A 34 -2.51 1.37 -9.87
CA ARG A 34 -2.95 0.25 -9.02
C ARG A 34 -4.25 0.61 -8.32
N LEU A 35 -5.20 -0.30 -8.36
CA LEU A 35 -6.41 -0.23 -7.53
C LEU A 35 -6.08 -0.74 -6.11
N VAL A 36 -6.00 0.18 -5.16
CA VAL A 36 -5.76 -0.11 -3.75
C VAL A 36 -7.10 -0.17 -3.02
N VAL A 37 -7.53 -1.38 -2.68
CA VAL A 37 -8.73 -1.61 -1.87
C VAL A 37 -8.32 -1.85 -0.42
N ARG A 38 -8.90 -1.08 0.50
CA ARG A 38 -8.71 -1.22 1.95
C ARG A 38 -10.05 -1.37 2.63
N ARG A 39 -10.24 -2.49 3.32
CA ARG A 39 -11.43 -2.76 4.12
C ARG A 39 -11.10 -2.56 5.59
N THR A 40 -11.90 -1.77 6.28
CA THR A 40 -11.92 -1.71 7.74
C THR A 40 -13.19 -2.44 8.22
N LEU A 41 -13.42 -2.45 9.54
CA LEU A 41 -14.64 -3.02 10.10
C LEU A 41 -15.90 -2.24 9.68
N THR A 42 -15.77 -0.94 9.40
CA THR A 42 -16.89 -0.02 9.21
C THR A 42 -16.98 0.59 7.81
N LYS A 43 -15.88 0.60 7.05
CA LYS A 43 -15.84 1.22 5.73
C LYS A 43 -14.96 0.47 4.75
N THR A 44 -15.28 0.66 3.47
CA THR A 44 -14.42 0.26 2.37
C THR A 44 -13.86 1.51 1.71
N ILE A 45 -12.55 1.58 1.56
CA ILE A 45 -11.83 2.67 0.90
C ILE A 45 -11.20 2.10 -0.37
N VAL A 46 -11.43 2.78 -1.49
CA VAL A 46 -10.85 2.44 -2.79
C VAL A 46 -10.04 3.63 -3.28
N GLN A 47 -8.82 3.37 -3.73
CA GLN A 47 -7.93 4.40 -4.28
C GLN A 47 -7.30 3.91 -5.58
N VAL A 48 -7.23 4.77 -6.58
CA VAL A 48 -6.41 4.56 -7.77
C VAL A 48 -5.09 5.27 -7.54
N ALA A 49 -4.00 4.51 -7.42
CA ALA A 49 -2.69 5.02 -7.04
C ALA A 49 -1.64 4.73 -8.12
N GLU A 50 -0.98 5.78 -8.57
CA GLU A 50 0.20 5.74 -9.44
C GLU A 50 1.49 5.70 -8.62
N TYR A 51 2.53 5.10 -9.17
CA TYR A 51 3.83 5.05 -8.52
C TYR A 51 4.65 6.30 -8.84
N SER A 52 5.19 6.97 -7.82
CA SER A 52 6.26 7.96 -7.94
C SER A 52 7.43 7.59 -7.01
N PRO A 53 8.69 7.95 -7.36
CA PRO A 53 9.86 7.67 -6.52
C PRO A 53 9.76 8.21 -5.09
N GLU A 54 9.09 9.36 -4.91
CA GLU A 54 8.91 10.03 -3.62
C GLU A 54 7.80 9.38 -2.78
N GLY A 55 6.85 8.70 -3.43
CA GLY A 55 5.67 8.10 -2.82
C GLY A 55 4.60 7.79 -3.86
N ASP A 56 3.59 7.03 -3.48
CA ASP A 56 2.47 6.79 -4.41
C ASP A 56 1.59 8.05 -4.51
N ARG A 57 1.25 8.45 -5.74
CA ARG A 57 0.31 9.54 -6.00
C ARG A 57 -1.10 8.96 -6.15
N VAL A 58 -2.05 9.45 -5.37
CA VAL A 58 -3.46 9.06 -5.49
C VAL A 58 -4.10 9.92 -6.58
N LEU A 59 -4.62 9.27 -7.63
CA LEU A 59 -5.30 9.93 -8.75
C LEU A 59 -6.79 10.11 -8.46
N ALA A 60 -7.42 9.10 -7.86
CA ALA A 60 -8.82 9.12 -7.47
C ALA A 60 -9.02 8.29 -6.19
N GLN A 61 -10.01 8.67 -5.39
CA GLN A 61 -10.40 7.97 -4.17
C GLN A 61 -11.93 7.97 -4.05
N ALA A 62 -12.47 6.88 -3.51
CA ALA A 62 -13.85 6.80 -3.05
C ALA A 62 -13.90 6.06 -1.71
N SER A 63 -14.86 6.40 -0.86
CA SER A 63 -15.12 5.66 0.37
C SER A 63 -16.60 5.33 0.56
N SER A 64 -16.90 4.18 1.18
CA SER A 64 -18.28 3.72 1.35
C SER A 64 -19.20 4.70 2.10
N PRO A 65 -18.75 5.51 3.08
CA PRO A 65 -19.60 6.51 3.72
C PRO A 65 -20.00 7.68 2.81
N GLU A 66 -19.35 7.89 1.67
CA GLU A 66 -19.72 8.95 0.70
C GLU A 66 -20.90 8.53 -0.19
N LEU A 67 -21.34 7.27 -0.09
CA LEU A 67 -22.36 6.67 -0.97
C LEU A 67 -23.70 6.41 -0.27
N THR A 68 -23.79 6.70 1.03
CA THR A 68 -24.99 6.51 1.87
C THR A 68 -25.46 7.87 2.37
#